data_AF-A0A0J9U4C7-F1
#
_entry.id   AF-A0A0J9U4C7-F1
#
_cell.length_a   1.000
_cell.length_b   1.000
_cell.length_c   1.000
_cell.angle_alpha   90.00
_cell.angle_beta   90.00
_cell.angle_gamma   90.00
#
_symmetry.space_group_name_H-M   'P 1'
#
loop_
_entity.id
_entity.type
_entity.pdbx_description
1 polymer ?
#
loop_
_entity_poly.entity_id
_entity_poly.type
_entity_poly.pdbx_seq_one_letter_code
_entity_poly.pdbx_strand_id
1 'polypeptide(L)'
;MNDDVSNLLYEGINLIFEKWTVLRLAVTNNWGGPSSEEKKKKLIEYVHSYVFSASSPKHKLCDYLRDEMNTLFNVDIEDDSDIEVSDLILDLYSNLKKNNLDVIEKIKQIKESDLTHCKENNLVEEAYDSEEAESGSDFSEEEQSGSDYTAEDHSDGEQPNGE
;
A
#
# COMPACT_ATOMS: atom_id res chain seq x y z
N MET A 1 19.32 0.29 -26.90
CA MET A 1 20.11 1.24 -26.11
C MET A 1 19.26 1.91 -25.03
N ASN A 2 18.14 2.58 -25.35
CA ASN A 2 17.23 3.09 -24.30
C ASN A 2 16.41 1.99 -23.63
N ASP A 3 16.09 0.91 -24.35
CA ASP A 3 15.35 -0.24 -23.81
C ASP A 3 16.17 -1.01 -22.76
N ASP A 4 17.49 -1.08 -22.95
CA ASP A 4 18.40 -1.72 -22.00
C ASP A 4 18.42 -0.95 -20.66
N VAL A 5 18.54 0.38 -20.72
CA VAL A 5 18.47 1.26 -19.54
C VAL A 5 17.10 1.17 -18.86
N SER A 6 16.03 1.10 -19.64
CA SER A 6 14.67 0.94 -19.14
C SER A 6 14.51 -0.36 -18.35
N ASN A 7 14.95 -1.49 -18.93
CA ASN A 7 14.89 -2.80 -18.26
C ASN A 7 15.76 -2.86 -17.01
N LEU A 8 16.97 -2.30 -17.08
CA LEU A 8 17.89 -2.22 -15.94
C LEU A 8 17.34 -1.35 -14.81
N LEU A 9 16.69 -0.23 -15.14
CA LEU A 9 16.01 0.62 -14.16
C LEU A 9 14.87 -0.15 -13.48
N TYR A 10 14.06 -0.87 -14.25
CA TYR A 10 12.97 -1.69 -13.72
C TYR A 10 13.50 -2.76 -12.75
N GLU A 11 14.57 -3.47 -13.14
CA GLU A 11 15.23 -4.45 -12.28
C GLU A 11 15.77 -3.81 -10.99
N GLY A 12 16.44 -2.67 -11.09
CA GLY A 12 16.97 -1.97 -9.92
C GLY A 12 15.89 -1.44 -8.99
N ILE A 13 14.77 -0.90 -9.51
CA ILE A 13 13.61 -0.50 -8.70
C ILE A 13 13.03 -1.71 -7.97
N ASN A 14 12.86 -2.85 -8.66
CA ASN A 14 12.37 -4.07 -8.03
C ASN A 14 13.28 -4.50 -6.85
N LEU A 15 14.60 -4.47 -7.03
CA LEU A 15 15.56 -4.81 -5.98
C LEU A 15 15.53 -3.84 -4.80
N ILE A 16 15.35 -2.53 -5.04
CA ILE A 16 15.21 -1.53 -3.97
C ILE A 16 13.93 -1.80 -3.18
N PHE A 17 12.82 -2.06 -3.86
CA PHE A 17 11.52 -2.35 -3.25
C PHE A 17 11.49 -3.68 -2.50
N GLU A 18 12.27 -4.66 -2.93
CA GLU A 18 12.48 -5.91 -2.17
C GLU A 18 13.23 -5.71 -0.86
N LYS A 19 13.92 -4.57 -0.69
CA LYS A 19 14.68 -4.24 0.53
C LYS A 19 13.99 -3.19 1.38
N TRP A 20 13.04 -2.47 0.80
CA TRP A 20 12.24 -1.49 1.52
C TRP A 20 11.31 -2.17 2.52
N THR A 21 11.67 -2.10 3.80
CA THR A 21 11.01 -2.81 4.89
C THR A 21 9.50 -2.55 4.94
N VAL A 22 9.09 -1.28 4.79
CA VAL A 22 7.69 -0.88 4.82
C VAL A 22 6.88 -1.60 3.75
N LEU A 23 7.36 -1.61 2.50
CA LEU A 23 6.70 -2.31 1.40
C LEU A 23 6.69 -3.83 1.58
N ARG A 24 7.77 -4.42 2.11
CA ARG A 24 7.82 -5.87 2.41
C ARG A 24 6.78 -6.25 3.46
N LEU A 25 6.64 -5.45 4.52
CA LEU A 25 5.63 -5.64 5.56
C LEU A 25 4.22 -5.48 4.98
N ALA A 26 3.99 -4.45 4.17
CA ALA A 26 2.72 -4.22 3.51
C ALA A 26 2.26 -5.41 2.65
N VAL A 27 3.19 -6.02 1.91
CA VAL A 27 2.91 -7.21 1.10
C VAL A 27 2.72 -8.46 1.96
N THR A 28 3.59 -8.66 2.96
CA THR A 28 3.55 -9.85 3.84
C THR A 28 2.30 -9.89 4.70
N ASN A 29 1.85 -8.74 5.19
CA ASN A 29 0.66 -8.61 6.04
C ASN A 29 -0.62 -8.31 5.24
N ASN A 30 -0.55 -8.34 3.90
CA ASN A 30 -1.69 -8.05 3.03
C ASN A 30 -2.38 -6.71 3.34
N TRP A 31 -1.63 -5.67 3.70
CA TRP A 31 -2.19 -4.34 4.00
C TRP A 31 -2.91 -3.73 2.78
N GLY A 32 -2.50 -4.12 1.56
CA GLY A 32 -3.19 -3.78 0.31
C GLY A 32 -4.30 -4.78 -0.11
N GLY A 33 -4.68 -5.72 0.75
CA GLY A 33 -5.66 -6.77 0.44
C GLY A 33 -5.06 -8.01 -0.26
N PRO A 34 -5.91 -8.89 -0.83
CA PRO A 34 -5.47 -10.16 -1.44
C PRO A 34 -4.57 -9.98 -2.67
N SER A 35 -4.64 -8.82 -3.35
CA SER A 35 -3.82 -8.49 -4.51
C SER A 35 -2.58 -7.64 -4.17
N SER A 36 -2.08 -7.72 -2.92
CA SER A 36 -0.92 -6.91 -2.48
C SER A 36 0.33 -7.11 -3.34
N GLU A 37 0.58 -8.33 -3.83
CA GLU A 37 1.71 -8.60 -4.71
C GLU A 37 1.53 -8.00 -6.11
N GLU A 38 0.32 -8.00 -6.65
CA GLU A 38 0.01 -7.32 -7.92
C GLU A 38 0.15 -5.80 -7.78
N LYS A 39 -0.28 -5.24 -6.65
CA LYS A 39 -0.10 -3.83 -6.32
C LYS A 39 1.37 -3.45 -6.21
N LYS A 40 2.22 -4.31 -5.66
CA LYS A 40 3.69 -4.11 -5.66
C LYS A 40 4.22 -3.98 -7.09
N LYS A 41 3.78 -4.85 -8.01
CA LYS A 41 4.19 -4.78 -9.42
C LYS A 41 3.73 -3.48 -10.08
N LYS A 42 2.48 -3.06 -9.83
CA LYS A 42 1.95 -1.77 -10.30
C LYS A 42 2.77 -0.58 -9.80
N LEU A 43 3.14 -0.58 -8.52
CA LEU A 43 3.99 0.46 -7.94
C LEU A 43 5.34 0.55 -8.65
N ILE A 44 5.97 -0.58 -8.98
CA ILE A 44 7.23 -0.62 -9.74
C ILE A 44 7.04 0.02 -11.13
N GLU A 45 5.98 -0.34 -11.86
CA GLU A 45 5.67 0.22 -13.18
C GLU A 45 5.41 1.73 -13.12
N TYR A 46 4.66 2.20 -12.12
CA TYR A 46 4.35 3.61 -11.93
C TYR A 46 5.60 4.43 -11.66
N VAL A 47 6.44 3.98 -10.74
CA VAL A 47 7.68 4.65 -10.38
C VAL A 47 8.69 4.62 -11.52
N HIS A 48 8.78 3.48 -12.24
CA HIS A 48 9.59 3.37 -13.44
C HIS A 48 9.17 4.39 -14.50
N SER A 49 7.88 4.46 -14.81
CA SER A 49 7.31 5.44 -15.75
C SER A 49 7.55 6.88 -15.30
N TYR A 50 7.36 7.16 -14.00
CA TYR A 50 7.59 8.48 -13.42
C TYR A 50 9.04 8.93 -13.57
N VAL A 51 10.01 8.05 -13.27
CA VAL A 51 11.45 8.36 -13.35
C VAL A 51 11.92 8.47 -14.80
N PHE A 52 11.35 7.67 -15.70
CA PHE A 52 11.67 7.71 -17.12
C PHE A 52 11.05 8.93 -17.82
N SER A 53 9.93 9.44 -17.30
CA SER A 53 9.29 10.67 -17.78
C SER A 53 10.19 11.88 -17.54
N ALA A 54 10.57 12.55 -18.63
CA ALA A 54 11.38 13.77 -18.58
C ALA A 54 10.63 14.97 -17.99
N SER A 55 9.29 14.90 -17.91
CA SER A 55 8.43 15.98 -17.42
C SER A 55 8.18 15.90 -15.91
N SER A 56 8.50 14.76 -15.29
CA SER A 56 8.17 14.54 -13.89
C SER A 56 9.22 15.18 -12.97
N PRO A 57 8.80 15.95 -11.94
CA PRO A 57 9.73 16.55 -11.00
C PRO A 57 10.35 15.46 -10.11
N LYS A 58 11.62 15.14 -10.37
CA LYS A 58 12.38 14.12 -9.63
C LYS A 58 12.40 14.35 -8.12
N HIS A 59 12.47 15.61 -7.68
CA HIS A 59 12.44 15.99 -6.27
C HIS A 59 11.12 15.66 -5.55
N LYS A 60 10.05 15.36 -6.30
CA LYS A 60 8.75 14.94 -5.74
C LYS A 60 8.55 13.43 -5.78
N LEU A 61 9.60 12.67 -6.11
CA LEU A 61 9.48 11.21 -6.15
C LEU A 61 9.17 10.64 -4.75
N CYS A 62 9.70 11.24 -3.67
CA CYS A 62 9.35 10.86 -2.29
C CYS A 62 7.85 11.04 -2.02
N ASP A 63 7.31 12.23 -2.32
CA ASP A 63 5.88 12.54 -2.16
C ASP A 63 5.04 11.55 -2.97
N TYR A 64 5.44 11.28 -4.21
CA TYR A 64 4.76 10.33 -5.08
C TYR A 64 4.79 8.89 -4.52
N LEU A 65 5.93 8.44 -3.98
CA LEU A 65 6.04 7.14 -3.33
C LEU A 65 5.14 7.05 -2.10
N ARG A 66 5.09 8.10 -1.28
CA ARG A 66 4.24 8.15 -0.10
C ARG A 66 2.76 8.11 -0.46
N ASP A 67 2.35 8.90 -1.46
CA ASP A 67 0.97 8.92 -1.96
C ASP A 67 0.55 7.54 -2.52
N GLU A 68 1.42 6.88 -3.28
CA GLU A 68 1.13 5.55 -3.84
C GLU A 68 1.12 4.46 -2.75
N MET A 69 2.00 4.55 -1.74
CA MET A 69 1.98 3.63 -0.59
C MET A 69 0.68 3.77 0.21
N ASN A 70 0.21 5.00 0.40
CA ASN A 70 -1.09 5.27 1.02
C ASN A 70 -2.25 4.75 0.15
N THR A 71 -2.24 5.05 -1.15
CA THR A 71 -3.31 4.67 -2.08
C THR A 71 -3.42 3.16 -2.30
N LEU A 72 -2.28 2.47 -2.46
CA LEU A 72 -2.26 1.04 -2.79
C LEU A 72 -2.33 0.17 -1.54
N PHE A 73 -1.65 0.55 -0.46
CA PHE A 73 -1.48 -0.29 0.72
C PHE A 73 -2.09 0.28 2.00
N ASN A 74 -2.70 1.48 1.95
CA ASN A 74 -3.21 2.18 3.13
C ASN A 74 -2.13 2.34 4.22
N VAL A 75 -0.89 2.61 3.80
CA VAL A 75 0.26 2.80 4.68
C VAL A 75 0.64 4.27 4.70
N ASP A 76 0.74 4.83 5.90
CA ASP A 76 1.44 6.09 6.12
C ASP A 76 2.89 5.79 6.52
N ILE A 77 3.82 6.57 5.97
CA ILE A 77 5.25 6.38 6.17
C ILE A 77 5.69 7.42 7.18
N GLU A 78 6.14 7.01 8.35
CA GLU A 78 6.53 7.94 9.42
C GLU A 78 8.04 8.02 9.63
N ASP A 79 8.79 7.09 9.03
CA ASP A 79 10.24 6.94 9.22
C ASP A 79 11.07 7.65 8.14
N ASP A 80 10.42 8.45 7.30
CA ASP A 80 11.03 9.15 6.15
C ASP A 80 11.78 8.23 5.16
N SER A 81 11.52 6.92 5.22
CA SER A 81 12.15 5.94 4.34
C SER A 81 11.79 6.14 2.86
N ASP A 82 10.67 6.81 2.57
CA ASP A 82 10.28 7.25 1.24
C ASP A 82 11.30 8.21 0.62
N ILE A 83 11.92 9.08 1.42
CA ILE A 83 12.93 10.01 0.96
C ILE A 83 14.19 9.24 0.54
N GLU A 84 14.71 8.38 1.42
CA GLU A 84 15.90 7.57 1.15
C GLU A 84 15.72 6.67 -0.09
N VAL A 85 14.56 6.01 -0.19
CA VAL A 85 14.23 5.14 -1.33
C VAL A 85 14.12 5.95 -2.62
N SER A 86 13.52 7.14 -2.58
CA SER A 86 13.43 8.00 -3.76
C SER A 86 14.81 8.43 -4.26
N ASP A 87 15.71 8.83 -3.37
CA ASP A 87 17.07 9.24 -3.72
C ASP A 87 17.88 8.07 -4.31
N LEU A 88 17.74 6.87 -3.75
CA LEU A 88 18.35 5.66 -4.29
C LEU A 88 17.91 5.37 -5.74
N ILE A 89 16.62 5.53 -6.03
CA ILE A 89 16.07 5.33 -7.38
C ILE A 89 16.58 6.39 -8.36
N LEU A 90 16.69 7.65 -7.92
CA LEU A 90 17.22 8.74 -8.74
C LEU A 90 18.72 8.59 -9.01
N ASP A 91 19.49 8.12 -8.02
CA ASP A 91 20.92 7.84 -8.19
C ASP A 91 21.12 6.66 -9.15
N LEU A 92 20.32 5.60 -9.00
CA LEU A 92 20.30 4.47 -9.94
C LEU A 92 20.06 4.97 -11.38
N TYR A 93 19.02 5.77 -11.62
CA TYR A 93 18.74 6.33 -12.94
C TYR A 93 19.89 7.19 -13.48
N SER A 94 20.51 8.00 -12.62
CA SER A 94 21.63 8.87 -12.97
C SER A 94 22.88 8.07 -13.35
N ASN A 95 23.15 6.95 -12.66
CA ASN A 95 24.24 6.04 -12.97
C ASN A 95 23.99 5.27 -14.27
N LEU A 96 22.76 4.82 -14.51
CA LEU A 96 22.39 4.18 -15.78
C LEU A 96 22.56 5.13 -16.98
N LYS A 97 22.25 6.42 -16.82
CA LYS A 97 22.55 7.44 -17.84
C LYS A 97 24.05 7.62 -18.11
N LYS A 98 24.90 7.38 -17.11
CA LYS A 98 26.37 7.42 -17.23
C LYS A 98 26.95 6.09 -17.71
N ASN A 99 26.09 5.13 -18.12
CA ASN A 99 26.47 3.78 -18.51
C ASN A 99 27.13 2.96 -17.39
N ASN A 100 26.94 3.36 -16.13
CA ASN A 100 27.54 2.73 -14.96
C ASN A 100 26.59 1.67 -14.37
N LEU A 101 26.83 0.41 -14.74
CA LEU A 101 26.01 -0.75 -14.32
C LEU A 101 26.40 -1.29 -12.93
N ASP A 102 27.55 -0.85 -12.40
CA ASP A 102 28.13 -1.30 -11.13
C ASP A 102 27.19 -1.04 -9.93
N VAL A 103 26.31 -0.04 -10.04
CA VAL A 103 25.31 0.29 -9.02
C VAL A 103 24.26 -0.81 -8.86
N ILE A 104 23.83 -1.46 -9.94
CA ILE A 104 22.88 -2.57 -9.86
C ILE A 104 23.52 -3.78 -9.18
N GLU A 105 24.78 -4.09 -9.51
CA GLU A 105 25.51 -5.17 -8.84
C GLU A 105 25.68 -4.89 -7.35
N LYS A 106 26.02 -3.65 -6.98
CA LYS A 106 26.07 -3.24 -5.57
C LYS A 106 24.74 -3.40 -4.87
N ILE A 107 23.64 -2.96 -5.50
CA ILE A 107 22.30 -3.14 -4.93
C ILE A 107 22.01 -4.62 -4.75
N LYS A 108 22.29 -5.50 -5.72
CA LYS A 108 22.12 -6.96 -5.58
C LYS A 108 22.91 -7.54 -4.41
N GLN A 109 24.12 -7.02 -4.17
CA GLN A 109 25.04 -7.54 -3.15
C GLN A 109 24.70 -7.09 -1.72
N ILE A 110 23.83 -6.09 -1.54
CA ILE A 110 23.28 -5.73 -0.23
C ILE A 110 22.45 -6.92 0.29
N LYS A 111 22.83 -7.49 1.43
CA LYS A 111 22.12 -8.62 2.03
C LYS A 111 20.72 -8.20 2.49
N GLU A 112 19.69 -8.98 2.17
CA GLU A 112 18.32 -8.72 2.65
C GLU A 112 18.25 -8.76 4.18
N SER A 113 17.53 -7.82 4.77
CA SER A 113 17.22 -7.83 6.20
C SER A 113 16.29 -9.00 6.51
N ASP A 114 16.68 -9.82 7.50
CA ASP A 114 15.91 -10.98 7.94
C ASP A 114 14.61 -10.55 8.63
N LEU A 115 13.47 -10.82 8.00
CA LEU A 115 12.12 -10.48 8.52
C LEU A 115 11.46 -11.64 9.27
N THR A 116 12.17 -12.74 9.51
CA THR A 116 11.61 -13.94 10.18
C THR A 116 11.00 -13.65 11.55
N HIS A 117 11.46 -12.60 12.24
CA HIS A 117 10.96 -12.18 13.55
C HIS A 117 9.84 -11.12 13.51
N CYS A 118 9.48 -10.59 12.33
CA CYS A 118 8.45 -9.54 12.19
C CYS A 118 7.05 -10.09 11.83
N LYS A 119 6.87 -11.42 11.83
CA LYS A 119 5.56 -12.03 11.66
C LYS A 119 4.83 -12.02 13.00
N GLU A 120 3.69 -11.35 13.04
CA GLU A 120 2.77 -11.39 14.16
C GLU A 120 2.26 -12.83 14.32
N ASN A 121 2.59 -13.44 15.45
CA ASN A 121 2.12 -14.77 15.80
C ASN A 121 0.67 -14.62 16.27
N ASN A 122 -0.31 -14.97 15.43
CA ASN A 122 -1.71 -15.16 15.86
C ASN A 122 -1.83 -16.41 16.74
N LEU A 123 -1.28 -16.33 17.95
CA LEU A 123 -1.46 -17.31 19.02
C LEU A 123 -2.76 -16.99 19.75
N VAL A 124 -3.89 -17.31 19.11
CA VAL A 124 -5.14 -17.54 19.84
C VAL A 124 -5.07 -18.98 20.33
N GLU A 125 -4.54 -19.18 21.54
CA GLU A 125 -4.79 -20.41 22.30
C GLU A 125 -6.23 -20.35 22.81
N GLU A 126 -7.14 -20.88 21.99
CA GLU A 126 -8.50 -21.22 22.41
C GLU A 126 -8.45 -22.43 23.35
N ALA A 127 -8.22 -22.16 24.63
CA ALA A 127 -8.44 -23.13 25.69
C ALA A 127 -9.90 -23.07 26.13
N TYR A 128 -10.75 -23.90 25.53
CA TYR A 128 -11.98 -24.33 26.17
C TYR A 128 -11.94 -25.85 26.31
N ASP A 129 -11.75 -26.32 27.55
CA ASP A 129 -12.05 -27.70 27.92
C ASP A 129 -13.17 -27.68 28.98
N SER A 130 -14.37 -27.91 28.47
CA SER A 130 -15.46 -28.74 28.97
C SER A 130 -15.82 -28.72 30.46
N GLU A 131 -17.05 -28.27 30.74
CA GLU A 131 -17.88 -28.92 31.76
C GLU A 131 -19.38 -28.89 31.39
N GLU A 132 -19.91 -30.12 31.28
CA GLU A 132 -21.29 -30.56 31.05
C GLU A 132 -22.25 -30.10 32.15
N ALA A 133 -23.38 -29.49 31.78
CA ALA A 133 -24.67 -29.64 32.49
C ALA A 133 -25.86 -29.12 31.65
N GLU A 134 -26.59 -30.09 31.09
CA GLU A 134 -28.05 -30.15 30.91
C GLU A 134 -28.90 -29.00 31.49
N SER A 135 -29.80 -28.42 30.67
CA SER A 135 -31.27 -28.46 30.87
C SER A 135 -31.96 -27.30 30.15
N GLY A 136 -33.07 -27.60 29.48
CA GLY A 136 -33.71 -26.73 28.50
C GLY A 136 -34.81 -25.79 28.99
N SER A 137 -35.22 -24.92 28.06
CA SER A 137 -36.54 -24.30 27.88
C SER A 137 -36.45 -23.51 26.55
N ASP A 138 -37.03 -23.95 25.44
CA ASP A 138 -38.43 -23.77 25.02
C ASP A 138 -39.00 -22.34 25.16
N PHE A 139 -39.66 -21.88 24.08
CA PHE A 139 -40.41 -20.63 23.90
C PHE A 139 -39.61 -19.30 23.84
N SER A 140 -39.84 -18.33 22.95
CA SER A 140 -40.83 -18.19 21.88
C SER A 140 -40.54 -17.00 20.97
N GLU A 141 -41.12 -17.13 19.77
CA GLU A 141 -41.55 -16.19 18.72
C GLU A 141 -41.69 -14.67 19.03
N GLU A 142 -41.57 -13.91 17.92
CA GLU A 142 -42.23 -12.63 17.56
C GLU A 142 -41.41 -11.31 17.54
N GLU A 143 -41.15 -10.90 16.28
CA GLU A 143 -41.55 -9.62 15.68
C GLU A 143 -41.14 -8.30 16.38
N GLN A 144 -40.33 -7.51 15.68
CA GLN A 144 -40.79 -6.17 15.26
C GLN A 144 -39.90 -5.60 14.15
N SER A 145 -40.39 -5.79 12.92
CA SER A 145 -40.07 -4.95 11.78
C SER A 145 -40.83 -3.62 11.91
N GLY A 146 -40.13 -2.49 11.82
CA GLY A 146 -40.78 -1.18 11.73
C GLY A 146 -39.97 0.00 12.27
N SER A 147 -38.80 0.29 11.70
CA SER A 147 -38.16 1.60 11.90
C SER A 147 -38.63 2.57 10.81
N ASP A 148 -39.56 3.41 11.24
CA ASP A 148 -40.14 4.60 10.61
C ASP A 148 -39.07 5.58 10.10
N TYR A 149 -38.99 5.79 8.77
CA TYR A 149 -38.20 6.85 8.15
C TYR A 149 -39.08 8.06 7.87
N THR A 150 -39.07 8.95 8.86
CA THR A 150 -38.99 10.42 8.79
C THR A 150 -39.17 11.12 7.43
N ALA A 151 -40.22 11.94 7.41
CA ALA A 151 -40.26 13.34 7.01
C ALA A 151 -39.99 13.71 5.53
N GLU A 152 -41.06 13.73 4.74
CA GLU A 152 -41.24 14.71 3.68
C GLU A 152 -41.77 16.02 4.30
N ASP A 153 -41.01 17.12 4.16
CA ASP A 153 -41.59 18.43 3.81
C ASP A 153 -40.47 19.35 3.30
N HIS A 154 -40.47 19.57 1.99
CA HIS A 154 -39.65 20.58 1.34
C HIS A 154 -40.28 21.95 1.57
N SER A 155 -39.59 22.76 2.37
CA SER A 155 -39.79 24.20 2.47
C SER A 155 -39.56 24.87 1.11
N ASP A 156 -40.61 25.00 0.30
CA ASP A 156 -40.61 25.92 -0.84
C ASP A 156 -40.77 27.36 -0.31
N GLY A 157 -39.66 28.08 -0.35
CA GLY A 157 -39.59 29.51 -0.07
C GLY A 157 -40.26 30.30 -1.19
N GLU A 158 -41.49 30.73 -0.94
CA GLU A 158 -42.10 31.87 -1.58
C GLU A 158 -41.26 33.13 -1.31
N GLN A 159 -40.75 33.81 -2.34
CA GLN A 159 -40.78 35.27 -2.34
C GLN A 159 -41.09 35.85 -3.73
N PRO A 160 -41.91 36.93 -3.80
CA PRO A 160 -42.50 37.45 -5.01
C PRO A 160 -41.93 38.81 -5.48
N ASN A 161 -42.33 39.18 -6.70
CA ASN A 161 -42.42 40.53 -7.28
C ASN A 161 -41.09 41.26 -7.63
N GLY A 162 -41.02 42.05 -8.70
CA GLY A 162 -42.07 42.60 -9.53
C GLY A 162 -41.51 43.35 -10.74
N GLU A 163 -42.46 43.90 -11.49
CA GLU A 163 -42.37 44.73 -12.70
C GLU A 163 -41.29 45.82 -12.73
#